data_AF-A0A7S9WDJ1-F1
#
_entry.id   AF-A0A7S9WDJ1-F1
#
_cell.length_a   1.000
_cell.length_b   1.000
_cell.length_c   1.000
_cell.angle_alpha   90.00
_cell.angle_beta   90.00
_cell.angle_gamma   90.00
#
_symmetry.space_group_name_H-M   'P 1'
#
loop_
_entity.id
_entity.type
_entity.pdbx_description
1 polymer ?
#
loop_
_entity_poly.entity_id
_entity_poly.type
_entity_poly.pdbx_seq_one_letter_code
_entity_poly.pdbx_strand_id
1 'polypeptide(L)'
;MIRRVFQKGDAASEAVYSDCEAYRYSLTRIWEGDGQRVGFVMLNPSTATETQNDPTVERCERRARALGFGSFTVVNIFAWRDTDPRAMRAAADPIGPANDDAILECATAAHQIICAWGAHGAFLGRGAQVAALLRQVEKPLYHLGLSKEGHPKHPLYIPYSTTPILWN
;
A
#
# COMPACT_ATOMS: atom_id res chain seq x y z
N MET A 1 -9.66 -6.63 15.70
CA MET A 1 -8.61 -6.68 14.66
C MET A 1 -7.61 -7.77 14.99
N ILE A 2 -7.16 -8.52 13.99
CA ILE A 2 -6.17 -9.59 14.12
C ILE A 2 -4.81 -9.07 13.66
N ARG A 3 -3.77 -9.23 14.49
CA ARG A 3 -2.38 -8.97 14.12
C ARG A 3 -1.63 -10.28 13.98
N ARG A 4 -0.94 -10.48 12.85
CA ARG A 4 -0.07 -11.63 12.61
C ARG A 4 1.34 -11.15 12.36
N VAL A 5 2.30 -11.79 13.04
CA VAL A 5 3.72 -11.44 12.96
C VAL A 5 4.55 -12.63 12.51
N PHE A 6 5.64 -12.37 11.80
CA PHE A 6 6.57 -13.39 11.33
C PHE A 6 7.98 -12.80 11.17
N GLN A 7 9.02 -13.61 11.39
CA GLN A 7 10.41 -13.23 11.09
C GLN A 7 10.85 -13.94 9.81
N LYS A 8 11.11 -13.17 8.74
CA LYS A 8 11.58 -13.70 7.45
C LYS A 8 13.01 -13.25 7.17
N GLY A 9 13.98 -14.08 7.52
CA GLY A 9 15.39 -13.73 7.37
C GLY A 9 15.72 -12.50 8.23
N ASP A 10 16.18 -11.42 7.59
CA ASP A 10 16.48 -10.13 8.21
C ASP A 10 15.24 -9.27 8.49
N ALA A 11 14.09 -9.58 7.90
CA ALA A 11 12.91 -8.73 7.96
C ALA A 11 11.87 -9.21 8.98
N ALA A 12 11.57 -8.37 9.97
CA ALA A 12 10.38 -8.50 10.81
C ALA A 12 9.14 -8.11 9.99
N SER A 13 8.09 -8.91 10.08
CA SER A 13 6.90 -8.82 9.24
C SER A 13 5.63 -8.78 10.08
N GLU A 14 4.73 -7.85 9.78
CA GLU A 14 3.41 -7.74 10.42
C GLU A 14 2.32 -7.56 9.36
N ALA A 15 1.19 -8.25 9.53
CA ALA A 15 -0.04 -8.03 8.78
C ALA A 15 -1.21 -7.80 9.73
N VAL A 16 -2.02 -6.77 9.43
CA VAL A 16 -3.20 -6.41 10.23
C VAL A 16 -4.46 -6.69 9.43
N TYR A 17 -5.37 -7.46 10.01
CA TYR A 17 -6.61 -7.92 9.40
C TYR A 17 -7.84 -7.52 10.23
N SER A 18 -9.01 -7.50 9.58
CA SER A 18 -10.29 -7.55 10.29
C SER A 18 -10.47 -8.87 11.03
N ASP A 19 -11.41 -8.92 11.99
CA ASP A 19 -11.71 -10.14 12.75
C ASP A 19 -12.31 -11.26 11.89
N CYS A 20 -12.99 -10.90 10.79
CA CYS A 20 -13.45 -11.86 9.79
C CYS A 20 -12.39 -12.23 8.75
N GLU A 21 -11.19 -11.64 8.84
CA GLU A 21 -10.09 -11.77 7.89
C GLU A 21 -10.42 -11.41 6.43
N ALA A 22 -11.62 -10.89 6.10
CA ALA A 22 -11.97 -10.45 4.75
C ALA A 22 -11.20 -9.19 4.32
N TYR A 23 -10.73 -8.39 5.29
CA TYR A 23 -10.00 -7.16 5.06
C TYR A 23 -8.56 -7.29 5.55
N ARG A 24 -7.61 -6.75 4.78
CA ARG A 24 -6.23 -6.50 5.25
C ARG A 24 -5.98 -5.00 5.23
N TYR A 25 -5.75 -4.45 6.41
CA TYR A 25 -5.56 -3.01 6.60
C TYR A 25 -4.13 -2.57 6.31
N SER A 26 -3.14 -3.39 6.70
CA SER A 26 -1.74 -3.09 6.42
C SER A 26 -0.88 -4.35 6.32
N LEU A 27 0.24 -4.20 5.62
CA LEU A 27 1.31 -5.19 5.54
C LEU A 27 2.67 -4.49 5.64
N THR A 28 3.42 -4.78 6.69
CA THR A 28 4.70 -4.12 6.99
C THR A 28 5.85 -5.11 6.94
N ARG A 29 7.02 -4.66 6.46
CA ARG A 29 8.31 -5.34 6.57
C ARG A 29 9.36 -4.36 7.06
N ILE A 30 10.15 -4.75 8.05
CA ILE A 30 11.20 -3.94 8.67
C ILE A 30 12.49 -4.77 8.71
N TRP A 31 13.54 -4.32 8.04
CA TRP A 31 14.88 -4.95 8.09
C TRP A 31 15.93 -4.04 8.76
N GLU A 32 15.66 -2.75 8.87
CA GLU A 32 16.47 -1.78 9.60
C GLU A 32 15.52 -0.85 10.39
N GLY A 33 15.42 -1.06 11.70
CA GLY A 33 14.37 -0.47 12.54
C GLY A 33 14.49 1.04 12.76
N ASP A 34 15.72 1.56 12.71
CA ASP A 34 16.06 2.98 12.77
C ASP A 34 16.13 3.64 11.39
N GLY A 35 15.98 2.87 10.31
CA GLY A 35 16.02 3.34 8.94
C GLY A 35 14.78 4.13 8.51
N GLN A 36 14.89 4.77 7.35
CA GLN A 36 13.75 5.48 6.75
C GLN A 36 12.67 4.50 6.31
N ARG A 37 11.41 4.97 6.33
CA ARG A 37 10.22 4.15 6.09
C ARG A 37 9.48 4.64 4.85
N VAL A 38 9.10 3.73 3.95
CA VAL A 38 8.26 4.07 2.79
C VAL A 38 6.87 3.44 2.89
N GLY A 39 5.84 4.25 2.66
CA GLY A 39 4.45 3.79 2.56
C GLY A 39 4.06 3.62 1.09
N PHE A 40 3.51 2.47 0.72
CA PHE A 40 2.90 2.25 -0.59
C PHE A 40 1.38 2.23 -0.44
N VAL A 41 0.68 3.11 -1.14
CA VAL A 41 -0.79 3.19 -1.16
C VAL A 41 -1.31 2.62 -2.47
N MET A 42 -1.86 1.41 -2.42
CA MET A 42 -2.20 0.60 -3.60
C MET A 42 -3.70 0.37 -3.74
N LEU A 43 -4.14 -0.48 -4.70
CA LEU A 43 -5.56 -0.69 -4.99
C LEU A 43 -6.28 -1.49 -3.92
N ASN A 44 -6.03 -2.80 -3.86
CA ASN A 44 -6.62 -3.74 -2.91
C ASN A 44 -5.62 -4.85 -2.54
N PRO A 45 -5.71 -5.43 -1.33
CA PRO A 45 -4.89 -6.57 -0.94
C PRO A 45 -5.14 -7.79 -1.82
N SER A 46 -4.06 -8.50 -2.17
CA SER A 46 -4.10 -9.79 -2.86
C SER A 46 -3.61 -10.90 -1.91
N THR A 47 -2.77 -11.82 -2.36
CA THR A 47 -2.40 -13.04 -1.61
C THR A 47 -1.27 -12.84 -0.59
N ALA A 48 -0.59 -11.69 -0.54
CA ALA A 48 0.48 -11.50 0.44
C ALA A 48 -0.02 -11.60 1.90
N THR A 49 0.79 -12.24 2.73
CA THR A 49 0.56 -12.41 4.17
C THR A 49 1.78 -11.93 4.94
N GLU A 50 1.78 -12.03 6.25
CA GLU A 50 2.97 -11.84 7.09
C GLU A 50 4.12 -12.80 6.71
N THR A 51 3.82 -13.98 6.15
CA THR A 51 4.84 -14.99 5.83
C THR A 51 5.30 -14.95 4.37
N GLN A 52 4.44 -14.53 3.45
CA GLN A 52 4.67 -14.64 2.00
C GLN A 52 4.37 -13.33 1.26
N ASN A 53 5.23 -12.99 0.30
CA ASN A 53 4.98 -11.90 -0.64
C ASN A 53 4.21 -12.42 -1.85
N ASP A 54 3.30 -11.61 -2.37
CA ASP A 54 2.80 -11.73 -3.74
C ASP A 54 3.73 -10.98 -4.72
N PRO A 55 3.56 -11.11 -6.05
CA PRO A 55 4.44 -10.45 -7.02
C PRO A 55 4.51 -8.92 -6.88
N THR A 56 3.46 -8.28 -6.35
CA THR A 56 3.45 -6.83 -6.19
C THR A 56 4.18 -6.40 -4.93
N VAL A 57 3.92 -7.07 -3.81
CA VAL A 57 4.62 -6.83 -2.54
C VAL A 57 6.11 -7.10 -2.68
N GLU A 58 6.50 -8.15 -3.41
CA GLU A 58 7.90 -8.44 -3.73
C GLU A 58 8.57 -7.28 -4.48
N ARG A 59 7.86 -6.62 -5.40
CA ARG A 59 8.38 -5.45 -6.11
C ARG A 59 8.47 -4.22 -5.22
N CYS A 60 7.50 -4.02 -4.33
CA CYS A 60 7.55 -2.95 -3.33
C CYS A 60 8.75 -3.13 -2.41
N GLU A 61 9.00 -4.35 -1.91
CA GLU A 61 10.15 -4.66 -1.07
C GLU A 61 11.48 -4.39 -1.79
N ARG A 62 11.67 -4.96 -2.99
CA ARG A 62 12.89 -4.75 -3.77
C ARG A 62 13.15 -3.28 -4.07
N ARG A 63 12.10 -2.53 -4.39
CA ARG A 63 12.18 -1.09 -4.64
C ARG A 63 12.55 -0.32 -3.37
N ALA A 64 11.93 -0.65 -2.25
CA ALA A 64 12.23 -0.01 -0.97
C ALA A 64 13.70 -0.20 -0.58
N ARG A 65 14.20 -1.45 -0.67
CA ARG A 65 15.62 -1.75 -0.43
C ARG A 65 16.55 -1.04 -1.41
N ALA A 66 16.23 -1.04 -2.70
CA ALA A 66 17.05 -0.36 -3.71
C ALA A 66 17.12 1.17 -3.54
N LEU A 67 16.09 1.77 -2.94
CA LEU A 67 16.03 3.19 -2.61
C LEU A 67 16.64 3.52 -1.24
N GLY A 68 17.18 2.53 -0.52
CA GLY A 68 17.84 2.74 0.78
C GLY A 68 16.89 2.91 1.97
N PHE A 69 15.63 2.48 1.87
CA PHE A 69 14.74 2.43 3.03
C PHE A 69 15.08 1.25 3.94
N GLY A 70 14.77 1.39 5.23
CA GLY A 70 14.87 0.34 6.24
C GLY A 70 13.58 -0.47 6.43
N SER A 71 12.45 0.06 5.93
CA SER A 71 11.17 -0.62 5.99
C SER A 71 10.21 -0.18 4.89
N PHE A 72 9.20 -1.00 4.61
CA PHE A 72 8.01 -0.56 3.90
C PHE A 72 6.72 -0.99 4.60
N THR A 73 5.66 -0.21 4.39
CA THR A 73 4.28 -0.58 4.70
C THR A 73 3.43 -0.46 3.44
N VAL A 74 2.67 -1.50 3.10
CA VAL A 74 1.62 -1.45 2.07
C VAL A 74 0.28 -1.27 2.75
N VAL A 75 -0.45 -0.25 2.33
CA VAL A 75 -1.88 -0.06 2.58
C VAL A 75 -2.62 0.04 1.24
N ASN A 76 -3.93 -0.07 1.27
CA ASN A 76 -4.74 -0.14 0.06
C ASN A 76 -5.96 0.77 0.15
N ILE A 77 -6.32 1.43 -0.96
CA ILE A 77 -7.49 2.31 -0.98
C ILE A 77 -8.80 1.54 -0.77
N PHE A 78 -8.81 0.23 -1.00
CA PHE A 78 -9.85 -0.71 -0.60
C PHE A 78 -9.21 -1.81 0.25
N ALA A 79 -9.70 -2.09 1.47
CA ALA A 79 -9.10 -3.13 2.32
C ALA A 79 -9.55 -4.55 1.96
N TRP A 80 -10.59 -4.70 1.14
CA TRP A 80 -11.11 -6.02 0.75
C TRP A 80 -10.04 -6.87 0.06
N ARG A 81 -9.75 -8.04 0.63
CA ARG A 81 -8.68 -8.92 0.14
C ARG A 81 -9.20 -9.85 -0.95
N ASP A 82 -8.75 -9.62 -2.18
CA ASP A 82 -9.08 -10.44 -3.34
C ASP A 82 -8.02 -10.28 -4.45
N THR A 83 -7.82 -11.31 -5.26
CA THR A 83 -6.91 -11.24 -6.40
C THR A 83 -7.53 -10.52 -7.59
N ASP A 84 -8.86 -10.52 -7.72
CA ASP A 84 -9.59 -9.89 -8.82
C ASP A 84 -10.24 -8.55 -8.37
N PRO A 85 -9.83 -7.39 -8.95
CA PRO A 85 -10.51 -6.12 -8.73
C PRO A 85 -12.01 -6.11 -9.06
N ARG A 86 -12.53 -7.07 -9.84
CA ARG A 86 -13.98 -7.25 -10.05
C ARG A 86 -14.67 -7.80 -8.80
N ALA A 87 -14.07 -8.78 -8.13
CA ALA A 87 -14.60 -9.34 -6.90
C ALA A 87 -14.55 -8.31 -5.76
N MET A 88 -13.45 -7.55 -5.66
CA MET A 88 -13.38 -6.38 -4.76
C MET A 88 -14.55 -5.41 -5.01
N ARG A 89 -14.83 -5.05 -6.27
CA ARG A 89 -15.96 -4.14 -6.59
C ARG A 89 -17.34 -4.72 -6.28
N ALA A 90 -17.47 -6.05 -6.23
CA ALA A 90 -18.72 -6.74 -5.92
C ALA A 90 -18.96 -6.91 -4.42
N ALA A 91 -17.95 -6.68 -3.57
CA ALA A 91 -18.11 -6.71 -2.12
C ALA A 91 -19.07 -5.59 -1.65
N ALA A 92 -19.87 -5.89 -0.63
CA ALA A 92 -20.86 -4.94 -0.10
C ALA A 92 -20.21 -3.68 0.51
N ASP A 93 -19.09 -3.86 1.19
CA ASP A 93 -18.22 -2.77 1.67
C ASP A 93 -16.77 -3.10 1.28
N PRO A 94 -16.28 -2.63 0.12
CA PRO A 94 -14.92 -2.91 -0.32
C PRO A 94 -13.87 -2.05 0.39
N ILE A 95 -14.29 -0.91 0.97
CA ILE A 95 -13.40 0.01 1.66
C ILE A 95 -12.98 -0.63 2.98
N GLY A 96 -13.93 -1.13 3.75
CA GLY A 96 -13.71 -1.73 5.06
C GLY A 96 -13.64 -0.68 6.17
N PRO A 97 -14.14 -1.01 7.38
CA PRO A 97 -14.47 0.00 8.40
C PRO A 97 -13.26 0.74 9.00
N ALA A 98 -12.08 0.12 9.07
CA ALA A 98 -10.87 0.71 9.65
C ALA A 98 -9.82 1.12 8.61
N ASN A 99 -10.21 1.21 7.32
CA ASN A 99 -9.24 1.38 6.25
C ASN A 99 -8.65 2.79 6.18
N ASP A 100 -9.46 3.83 6.37
CA ASP A 100 -8.96 5.22 6.37
C ASP A 100 -7.98 5.47 7.52
N ASP A 101 -8.26 4.91 8.70
CA ASP A 101 -7.36 4.97 9.86
C ASP A 101 -6.01 4.30 9.56
N ALA A 102 -6.03 3.11 8.95
CA ALA A 102 -4.80 2.41 8.58
C ALA A 102 -3.99 3.14 7.50
N ILE A 103 -4.66 3.79 6.54
CA ILE A 103 -4.01 4.63 5.53
C ILE A 103 -3.33 5.83 6.19
N LEU A 104 -4.02 6.51 7.12
CA LEU A 104 -3.46 7.64 7.86
C LEU A 104 -2.30 7.23 8.78
N GLU A 105 -2.41 6.09 9.47
CA GLU A 105 -1.33 5.55 10.31
C GLU A 105 -0.07 5.30 9.47
N CYS A 106 -0.23 4.65 8.31
CA CYS A 106 0.88 4.42 7.37
C CYS A 106 1.48 5.73 6.87
N ALA A 107 0.66 6.70 6.45
CA ALA A 107 1.11 7.99 5.95
C ALA A 107 1.85 8.82 7.02
N THR A 108 1.35 8.82 8.25
CA THR A 108 1.96 9.51 9.39
C THR A 108 3.28 8.86 9.79
N ALA A 109 3.40 7.53 9.72
CA ALA A 109 4.65 6.84 10.06
C ALA A 109 5.71 6.92 8.96
N ALA A 110 5.32 7.02 7.69
CA ALA A 110 6.22 6.99 6.54
C ALA A 110 7.04 8.28 6.40
N HIS A 111 8.30 8.14 6.00
CA HIS A 111 9.14 9.26 5.57
C HIS A 111 8.85 9.64 4.11
N GLN A 112 8.43 8.67 3.28
CA GLN A 112 8.00 8.90 1.91
C GLN A 112 6.74 8.08 1.59
N ILE A 113 5.76 8.70 0.92
CA ILE A 113 4.49 8.07 0.54
C ILE A 113 4.44 7.91 -0.98
N ILE A 114 4.30 6.68 -1.46
CA ILE A 114 4.20 6.34 -2.89
C ILE A 114 2.78 5.84 -3.19
N CYS A 115 2.04 6.63 -3.96
CA CYS A 115 0.72 6.27 -4.46
C CYS A 115 0.83 5.40 -5.72
N ALA A 116 -0.06 4.38 -5.82
CA ALA A 116 0.13 3.26 -6.75
C ALA A 116 -1.16 2.45 -7.07
N TRP A 117 -2.36 3.03 -6.90
CA TRP A 117 -3.62 2.28 -7.02
C TRP A 117 -4.18 2.08 -8.44
N GLY A 118 -3.59 2.71 -9.46
CA GLY A 118 -4.02 2.56 -10.85
C GLY A 118 -5.43 3.10 -11.16
N ALA A 119 -5.91 2.86 -12.39
CA ALA A 119 -7.16 3.43 -12.88
C ALA A 119 -8.42 2.92 -12.14
N HIS A 120 -8.33 1.76 -11.49
CA HIS A 120 -9.43 1.23 -10.68
C HIS A 120 -9.75 2.08 -9.45
N GLY A 121 -8.85 3.01 -9.05
CA GLY A 121 -9.18 4.00 -8.03
C GLY A 121 -10.29 4.97 -8.42
N ALA A 122 -10.69 5.04 -9.69
CA ALA A 122 -11.88 5.79 -10.10
C ALA A 122 -13.19 5.19 -9.54
N PHE A 123 -13.20 3.90 -9.20
CA PHE A 123 -14.36 3.26 -8.59
C PHE A 123 -14.72 3.94 -7.26
N LEU A 124 -16.00 4.30 -7.10
CA LEU A 124 -16.52 5.09 -5.96
C LEU A 124 -15.83 6.45 -5.73
N GLY A 125 -15.05 6.94 -6.71
CA GLY A 125 -14.19 8.12 -6.54
C GLY A 125 -13.08 7.92 -5.51
N ARG A 126 -12.79 6.67 -5.14
CA ARG A 126 -11.99 6.34 -3.94
C ARG A 126 -10.56 6.85 -4.01
N GLY A 127 -9.93 6.80 -5.18
CA GLY A 127 -8.57 7.32 -5.37
C GLY A 127 -8.48 8.83 -5.12
N ALA A 128 -9.49 9.60 -5.50
CA ALA A 128 -9.54 11.03 -5.23
C ALA A 128 -9.78 11.32 -3.74
N GLN A 129 -10.66 10.55 -3.09
CA GLN A 129 -10.91 10.63 -1.65
C GLN A 129 -9.63 10.33 -0.84
N VAL A 130 -8.93 9.24 -1.17
CA VAL A 130 -7.69 8.87 -0.48
C VAL A 130 -6.57 9.89 -0.77
N ALA A 131 -6.47 10.43 -1.99
CA ALA A 131 -5.51 11.50 -2.27
C ALA A 131 -5.78 12.75 -1.41
N ALA A 132 -7.06 13.12 -1.22
CA ALA A 132 -7.43 14.21 -0.33
C ALA A 132 -7.14 13.89 1.15
N LEU A 133 -7.39 12.65 1.58
CA LEU A 133 -7.07 12.16 2.92
C LEU A 133 -5.56 12.24 3.21
N LEU A 134 -4.73 11.74 2.29
CA LEU A 134 -3.27 11.74 2.43
C LEU A 134 -2.69 13.15 2.48
N ARG A 135 -3.28 14.12 1.77
CA ARG A 135 -2.84 15.53 1.81
C ARG A 135 -3.06 16.18 3.19
N GLN A 136 -3.94 15.64 4.04
CA GLN A 136 -4.13 16.13 5.42
C GLN A 136 -2.93 15.83 6.32
N VAL A 137 -2.05 14.90 5.93
CA VAL A 137 -0.83 14.54 6.68
C VAL A 137 0.32 15.54 6.41
N GLU A 138 0.12 16.52 5.53
CA GLU A 138 1.09 17.58 5.18
C GLU A 138 2.46 17.05 4.73
N LYS A 139 2.48 15.85 4.13
CA LYS A 139 3.68 15.25 3.55
C LYS A 139 3.61 15.21 2.02
N PRO A 140 4.76 15.33 1.33
CA PRO A 140 4.79 15.18 -0.12
C PRO A 140 4.33 13.78 -0.54
N LEU A 141 3.44 13.72 -1.52
CA LEU A 141 2.99 12.47 -2.13
C LEU A 141 3.85 12.19 -3.37
N TYR A 142 4.21 10.94 -3.59
CA TYR A 142 4.98 10.53 -4.77
C TYR A 142 4.21 9.49 -5.60
N HIS A 143 4.60 9.33 -6.85
CA HIS A 143 4.09 8.30 -7.74
C HIS A 143 5.22 7.70 -8.60
N LEU A 144 4.98 6.53 -9.19
CA LEU A 144 5.91 5.87 -10.12
C LEU A 144 5.60 6.16 -11.60
N GLY A 145 4.74 7.14 -11.82
CA GLY A 145 4.18 7.56 -13.10
C GLY A 145 2.66 7.67 -13.03
N LEU A 146 2.06 8.49 -13.89
CA LEU A 146 0.61 8.68 -13.96
C LEU A 146 0.06 8.07 -15.26
N SER A 147 -1.20 7.60 -15.24
CA SER A 147 -1.97 7.30 -16.45
C SER A 147 -2.34 8.59 -17.19
N LYS A 148 -2.96 8.48 -18.37
CA LYS A 148 -3.45 9.65 -19.12
C LYS A 148 -4.49 10.44 -18.33
N GLU A 149 -5.28 9.74 -17.52
CA GLU A 149 -6.33 10.26 -16.65
C GLU A 149 -5.79 10.67 -15.26
N GLY A 150 -4.46 10.67 -15.07
CA GLY A 150 -3.84 11.14 -13.83
C GLY A 150 -3.81 10.12 -12.68
N HIS A 151 -4.12 8.85 -12.93
CA HIS A 151 -4.07 7.82 -11.88
C HIS A 151 -2.63 7.33 -11.63
N PRO A 152 -2.19 7.16 -10.38
CA PRO A 152 -0.84 6.68 -10.08
C PRO A 152 -0.69 5.23 -10.51
N LYS A 153 0.30 4.95 -11.36
CA LYS A 153 0.48 3.63 -11.96
C LYS A 153 0.85 2.56 -10.92
N HIS A 154 0.31 1.37 -11.13
CA HIS A 154 0.58 0.21 -10.30
C HIS A 154 2.04 -0.28 -10.46
N PRO A 155 2.76 -0.63 -9.37
CA PRO A 155 4.20 -0.90 -9.39
C PRO A 155 4.58 -2.18 -10.14
N LEU A 156 3.63 -3.10 -10.37
CA LEU A 156 3.88 -4.42 -10.97
C LEU A 156 4.64 -4.35 -12.30
N TYR A 157 4.37 -3.33 -13.11
CA TYR A 157 4.94 -3.20 -14.45
C TYR A 157 5.85 -1.98 -14.62
N ILE A 158 6.21 -1.29 -13.53
CA ILE A 158 7.11 -0.12 -13.60
C ILE A 158 8.56 -0.53 -13.40
N PRO A 159 9.49 -0.21 -14.33
CA PRO A 159 10.91 -0.53 -14.21
C PRO A 159 11.53 -0.13 -12.87
N TYR A 160 12.49 -0.91 -12.38
CA TYR A 160 13.18 -0.60 -11.12
C TYR A 160 14.02 0.68 -11.19
N SER A 161 14.49 1.05 -12.39
CA SER A 161 15.21 2.31 -12.63
C SER A 161 14.33 3.56 -12.49
N THR A 162 12.99 3.42 -12.51
CA THR A 162 12.09 4.56 -12.26
C THR A 162 12.19 4.97 -10.80
N THR A 163 12.60 6.21 -10.54
CA THR A 163 12.56 6.80 -9.20
C THR A 163 11.17 7.39 -8.92
N PRO A 164 10.73 7.45 -7.64
CA PRO A 164 9.48 8.13 -7.30
C PRO A 164 9.51 9.62 -7.69
N ILE A 165 8.43 10.11 -8.29
CA ILE A 165 8.25 11.49 -8.75
C ILE A 165 7.25 12.18 -7.84
N LEU A 166 7.50 13.44 -7.47
CA LEU A 166 6.59 14.24 -6.66
C LEU A 166 5.24 14.41 -7.37
N TRP A 167 4.15 14.16 -6.64
CA TRP A 167 2.78 14.34 -7.10
C TRP A 167 2.26 15.71 -6.66
N ASN A 168 2.24 16.66 -7.58
CA ASN A 168 1.60 17.97 -7.39
C ASN A 168 0.07 17.83 -7.44
#